data_AF-A0A5N3XKS0-F1
#
_entry.id   AF-A0A5N3XKS0-F1
#
_cell.length_a   1.000
_cell.length_b   1.000
_cell.length_c   1.000
_cell.angle_alpha   90.00
_cell.angle_beta   90.00
_cell.angle_gamma   90.00
#
_symmetry.space_group_name_H-M   'P 1'
#
loop_
_entity.id
_entity.type
_entity.pdbx_description
1 polymer ?
#
loop_
_entity_poly.entity_id
_entity_poly.type
_entity_poly.pdbx_seq_one_letter_code
_entity_poly.pdbx_strand_id
1 'polypeptide(L)'
;MCLAVPEKTVRWCTVSNPEASKCYSFHDNMKKVLSVDGPHVTCVKRTSYLDCIRAIAAHKADAVMVDGGLVYEAGLRPYNLKPVVAEFYGSKDDPQTHHYAVAVVKKGSNFQLNQLQGKKSCHTGLGWSAGWNIPMRILLPSGWSQEAAAKFFAGSCVPCADQSNFPKLCQLCAGKGMDKCACSHHEPYFGYSGAFKCLQDGMGDVSFVRHLTVFENLANQADRDQYELLCRENTRMPVDAYKGCHLARVPSHAVVARSVDGKEDLIWELLNQAQEHFGKDKSAEFQLFYSPHGKDLLFTDATVGFLRVPPKMDAKLYLGYEYFSVIQHLGRVSQDGKEQLGSKCVNTPMKGYYVVAVVKKLDANLTWNSLRGKKSCHTAVGTSAGWNIPFGFIYNQTGSCKFDEFFSESCAPGSDPESSLCALCRGSFKPAHMCAPNSHEQYYGSRGALREKGDVAFVKHPTVLQNTDGKNPEAWAKNLKHEDFQLLCLDGSRKPVTEAQSCHLAIVPSHAVVSRKDKADFVRRMLFNQQELFGRNGFEYMMFQMFKSPAKDLLFSDDTECLANLQDRTTYQKYLGPEYLQAIANVRHCLHSELLDACTFHGN
;
A
#
# COMPACT_ATOMS: atom_id res chain seq x y z
N MET A 1 -21.14 14.04 -36.71
CA MET A 1 -19.81 13.52 -36.35
C MET A 1 -20.04 12.21 -35.60
N CYS A 2 -19.82 11.06 -36.23
CA CYS A 2 -19.79 9.79 -35.50
C CYS A 2 -18.48 9.76 -34.70
N LEU A 3 -18.58 9.87 -33.38
CA LEU A 3 -17.46 9.56 -32.50
C LEU A 3 -17.17 8.06 -32.69
N ALA A 4 -16.05 7.73 -33.34
CA ALA A 4 -15.59 6.36 -33.41
C ALA A 4 -15.45 5.83 -31.98
N VAL A 5 -16.20 4.77 -31.65
CA VAL A 5 -16.06 4.08 -30.37
C VAL A 5 -14.59 3.63 -30.26
N PRO A 6 -13.88 3.98 -29.18
CA PRO A 6 -12.49 3.56 -29.01
C PRO A 6 -12.41 2.04 -29.12
N GLU A 7 -11.52 1.54 -29.97
CA GLU A 7 -11.30 0.11 -30.13
C GLU A 7 -10.91 -0.49 -28.77
N LYS A 8 -11.74 -1.39 -28.22
CA LYS A 8 -11.54 -2.06 -26.91
C LYS A 8 -10.46 -3.14 -26.99
N THR A 9 -9.28 -2.76 -27.48
CA THR A 9 -8.15 -3.67 -27.71
C THR A 9 -7.02 -3.39 -26.74
N VAL A 10 -6.56 -4.44 -26.04
CA VAL A 10 -5.38 -4.46 -25.18
C VAL A 10 -4.20 -5.08 -25.93
N ARG A 11 -3.10 -4.34 -26.08
CA ARG A 11 -1.85 -4.86 -26.67
C ARG A 11 -0.99 -5.50 -25.59
N TRP A 12 -1.03 -6.83 -25.50
CA TRP A 12 -0.25 -7.62 -24.56
C TRP A 12 1.18 -7.83 -25.06
N CYS A 13 2.17 -7.47 -24.24
CA CYS A 13 3.57 -7.66 -24.59
C CYS A 13 4.07 -9.06 -24.21
N THR A 14 4.87 -9.67 -25.09
CA THR A 14 5.48 -10.99 -24.90
C THR A 14 6.98 -10.91 -25.14
N VAL A 15 7.78 -11.76 -24.48
CA VAL A 15 9.24 -11.71 -24.48
C VAL A 15 9.90 -12.89 -25.21
N SER A 16 9.13 -13.89 -25.64
CA SER A 16 9.64 -15.08 -26.33
C SER A 16 8.70 -15.58 -27.43
N ASN A 17 9.21 -16.46 -28.30
CA ASN A 17 8.38 -17.11 -29.33
C ASN A 17 7.26 -17.97 -28.73
N PRO A 18 7.54 -18.89 -27.76
CA PRO A 18 6.47 -19.68 -27.14
C PRO A 18 5.41 -18.82 -26.45
N GLU A 19 5.82 -17.72 -25.82
CA GLU A 19 4.89 -16.81 -25.16
C GLU A 19 4.02 -16.04 -26.17
N ALA A 20 4.60 -15.58 -27.29
CA ALA A 20 3.84 -14.98 -28.38
C ALA A 20 2.83 -15.98 -28.97
N SER A 21 3.22 -17.24 -29.18
CA SER A 21 2.31 -18.30 -29.63
C SER A 21 1.15 -18.53 -28.66
N LYS A 22 1.43 -18.58 -27.34
CA LYS A 22 0.36 -18.69 -26.32
C LYS A 22 -0.54 -17.45 -26.33
N CYS A 23 0.01 -16.26 -26.54
CA CYS A 23 -0.78 -15.03 -26.65
C CYS A 23 -1.71 -15.05 -27.87
N TYR A 24 -1.25 -15.52 -29.03
CA TYR A 24 -2.12 -15.64 -30.21
C TYR A 24 -3.26 -16.64 -29.96
N SER A 25 -2.97 -17.78 -29.30
CA SER A 25 -4.00 -18.71 -28.86
C SER A 25 -4.98 -18.08 -27.85
N PHE A 26 -4.49 -17.25 -26.93
CA PHE A 26 -5.32 -16.50 -26.00
C PHE A 26 -6.27 -15.54 -26.75
N HIS A 27 -5.75 -14.77 -27.72
CA HIS A 27 -6.54 -13.90 -28.59
C HIS A 27 -7.65 -14.66 -29.34
N ASP A 28 -7.30 -15.78 -29.97
CA ASP A 28 -8.26 -16.54 -30.78
C ASP A 28 -9.37 -17.15 -29.92
N ASN A 29 -9.04 -17.65 -28.73
CA ASN A 29 -10.03 -18.22 -27.82
C ASN A 29 -10.92 -17.15 -27.17
N MET A 30 -10.37 -15.98 -26.81
CA MET A 30 -11.18 -14.86 -26.32
C MET A 30 -12.20 -14.39 -27.35
N LYS A 31 -11.81 -14.33 -28.63
CA LYS A 31 -12.72 -13.99 -29.73
C LYS A 31 -13.91 -14.94 -29.89
N LYS A 32 -13.78 -16.20 -29.46
CA LYS A 32 -14.88 -17.19 -29.53
C LYS A 32 -15.92 -16.97 -28.44
N VAL A 33 -15.51 -16.47 -27.27
CA VAL A 33 -16.37 -16.37 -26.08
C VAL A 33 -16.90 -14.96 -25.83
N LEU A 34 -16.22 -13.94 -26.36
CA LEU A 34 -16.62 -12.54 -26.21
C LEU A 34 -17.41 -12.02 -27.42
N SER A 35 -18.32 -11.07 -27.16
CA SER A 35 -19.02 -10.35 -28.21
C SER A 35 -18.07 -9.47 -29.02
N VAL A 36 -18.51 -9.03 -30.20
CA VAL A 36 -17.74 -8.13 -31.08
C VAL A 36 -17.33 -6.84 -30.35
N ASP A 37 -18.19 -6.35 -29.46
CA ASP A 37 -17.97 -5.14 -28.64
C ASP A 37 -17.29 -5.40 -27.28
N GLY A 38 -16.84 -6.65 -27.05
CA GLY A 38 -16.11 -7.07 -25.85
C GLY A 38 -14.63 -6.68 -25.86
N PRO A 39 -13.89 -6.93 -24.76
CA PRO A 39 -12.46 -6.66 -24.69
C PRO A 39 -11.63 -7.63 -25.54
N HIS A 40 -10.83 -7.12 -26.47
CA HIS A 40 -9.94 -7.92 -27.32
C HIS A 40 -8.49 -7.81 -26.88
N VAL A 41 -7.69 -8.84 -27.16
CA VAL A 41 -6.25 -8.86 -26.87
C VAL A 41 -5.45 -9.01 -28.15
N THR A 42 -4.39 -8.22 -28.34
CA THR A 42 -3.45 -8.37 -29.46
C THR A 42 -2.03 -8.55 -28.91
N CYS A 43 -1.16 -9.23 -29.65
CA CYS A 43 0.13 -9.64 -29.13
C CYS A 43 1.27 -8.82 -29.75
N VAL A 44 2.11 -8.24 -28.90
CA VAL A 44 3.29 -7.45 -29.28
C VAL A 44 4.53 -8.15 -28.77
N LYS A 45 5.33 -8.72 -29.67
CA LYS A 45 6.57 -9.41 -29.28
C LYS A 45 7.74 -8.43 -29.08
N ARG A 46 8.52 -8.65 -28.03
CA ARG A 46 9.79 -8.00 -27.71
C ARG A 46 10.84 -9.05 -27.30
N THR A 47 12.03 -8.59 -26.96
CA THR A 47 13.21 -9.41 -26.63
C THR A 47 13.42 -9.58 -25.13
N SER A 48 12.82 -8.74 -24.30
CA SER A 48 12.95 -8.78 -22.83
C SER A 48 11.79 -8.07 -22.15
N TYR A 49 11.59 -8.33 -20.86
CA TYR A 49 10.60 -7.61 -20.05
C TYR A 49 10.89 -6.11 -19.97
N LEU A 50 12.17 -5.71 -19.98
CA LEU A 50 12.56 -4.30 -20.02
C LEU A 50 12.13 -3.62 -21.32
N ASP A 51 12.23 -4.34 -22.45
CA ASP A 51 11.73 -3.83 -23.73
C ASP A 51 10.20 -3.76 -23.79
N CYS A 52 9.51 -4.65 -23.07
CA CYS A 52 8.07 -4.52 -22.85
C CYS A 52 7.72 -3.28 -22.01
N ILE A 53 8.42 -3.05 -20.90
CA ILE A 53 8.24 -1.84 -20.06
C ILE A 53 8.45 -0.57 -20.91
N ARG A 54 9.53 -0.51 -21.69
CA ARG A 54 9.80 0.59 -22.64
C ARG A 54 8.68 0.73 -23.68
N ALA A 55 8.19 -0.37 -24.24
CA ALA A 55 7.13 -0.36 -25.22
C ALA A 55 5.80 0.15 -24.64
N ILE A 56 5.46 -0.21 -23.40
CA ILE A 56 4.25 0.27 -22.72
C ILE A 56 4.34 1.77 -22.45
N ALA A 57 5.47 2.23 -21.92
CA ALA A 57 5.72 3.66 -21.69
C ALA A 57 5.68 4.47 -23.00
N ALA A 58 6.13 3.88 -24.12
CA ALA A 58 6.11 4.51 -25.45
C ALA A 58 4.78 4.31 -26.21
N HIS A 59 3.69 3.89 -25.56
CA HIS A 59 2.40 3.62 -26.18
C HIS A 59 2.44 2.59 -27.34
N LYS A 60 3.44 1.70 -27.39
CA LYS A 60 3.57 0.61 -28.37
C LYS A 60 3.02 -0.74 -27.86
N ALA A 61 2.74 -0.84 -26.57
CA ALA A 61 2.03 -1.92 -25.90
C ALA A 61 1.18 -1.33 -24.77
N ASP A 62 0.31 -2.14 -24.16
CA ASP A 62 -0.59 -1.69 -23.08
C ASP A 62 -0.33 -2.40 -21.75
N ALA A 63 0.02 -3.69 -21.78
CA ALA A 63 0.21 -4.49 -20.57
C ALA A 63 1.31 -5.56 -20.73
N VAL A 64 1.94 -5.93 -19.62
CA VAL A 64 2.83 -7.09 -19.49
C VAL A 64 2.79 -7.59 -18.04
N MET A 65 2.87 -8.90 -17.83
CA MET A 65 3.06 -9.50 -16.51
C MET A 65 4.54 -9.47 -16.14
N VAL A 66 4.88 -9.02 -14.94
CA VAL A 66 6.27 -8.90 -14.46
C VAL A 66 6.43 -9.36 -13.02
N ASP A 67 7.63 -9.87 -12.71
CA ASP A 67 8.06 -10.14 -11.34
C ASP A 67 8.13 -8.85 -10.50
N GLY A 68 7.93 -8.96 -9.17
CA GLY A 68 7.98 -7.81 -8.26
C GLY A 68 9.26 -6.96 -8.37
N GLY A 69 10.40 -7.56 -8.71
CA GLY A 69 11.65 -6.82 -8.90
C GLY A 69 11.61 -5.92 -10.14
N LEU A 70 10.87 -6.31 -11.16
CA LEU A 70 10.66 -5.52 -12.38
C LEU A 70 9.49 -4.53 -12.23
N VAL A 71 8.57 -4.72 -11.27
CA VAL A 71 7.59 -3.69 -10.88
C VAL A 71 8.31 -2.44 -10.36
N TYR A 72 9.41 -2.61 -9.62
CA TYR A 72 10.25 -1.50 -9.17
C TYR A 72 10.77 -0.69 -10.36
N GLU A 73 11.44 -1.36 -11.31
CA GLU A 73 11.99 -0.74 -12.51
C GLU A 73 10.91 -0.06 -13.36
N ALA A 74 9.76 -0.73 -13.54
CA ALA A 74 8.62 -0.20 -14.28
C ALA A 74 8.05 1.08 -13.66
N GLY A 75 8.11 1.22 -12.34
CA GLY A 75 7.65 2.40 -11.61
C GLY A 75 8.62 3.59 -11.65
N LEU A 76 9.89 3.38 -12.01
CA LEU A 76 10.88 4.45 -12.10
C LEU A 76 10.62 5.39 -13.29
N ARG A 77 11.11 6.63 -13.17
CA ARG A 77 11.20 7.53 -14.33
C ARG A 77 12.24 6.98 -15.32
N PRO A 78 11.99 7.05 -16.64
CA PRO A 78 10.87 7.75 -17.29
C PRO A 78 9.59 6.90 -17.49
N TYR A 79 9.56 5.63 -17.07
CA TYR A 79 8.47 4.71 -17.40
C TYR A 79 7.17 5.01 -16.65
N ASN A 80 7.24 5.30 -15.35
CA ASN A 80 6.09 5.65 -14.49
C ASN A 80 4.88 4.70 -14.64
N LEU A 81 5.13 3.40 -14.79
CA LEU A 81 4.08 2.38 -14.85
C LEU A 81 3.62 2.01 -13.43
N LYS A 82 2.42 1.47 -13.31
CA LYS A 82 1.86 0.96 -12.05
C LYS A 82 1.30 -0.45 -12.23
N PRO A 83 1.31 -1.29 -11.18
CA PRO A 83 0.60 -2.57 -11.19
C PRO A 83 -0.91 -2.33 -11.20
N VAL A 84 -1.64 -3.07 -12.04
CA VAL A 84 -3.10 -2.96 -12.18
C VAL A 84 -3.84 -4.27 -11.88
N VAL A 85 -3.16 -5.41 -12.02
CA VAL A 85 -3.68 -6.74 -11.71
C VAL A 85 -2.57 -7.57 -11.08
N ALA A 86 -2.87 -8.32 -10.01
CA ALA A 86 -1.92 -9.21 -9.36
C ALA A 86 -2.34 -10.67 -9.50
N GLU A 87 -1.36 -11.56 -9.64
CA GLU A 87 -1.59 -13.00 -9.50
C GLU A 87 -1.88 -13.35 -8.03
N PHE A 88 -2.81 -14.27 -7.79
CA PHE A 88 -2.93 -14.93 -6.50
C PHE A 88 -2.65 -16.43 -6.60
N TYR A 89 -2.04 -16.94 -5.54
CA TYR A 89 -1.71 -18.35 -5.33
C TYR A 89 -2.54 -18.90 -4.17
N GLY A 90 -2.32 -20.16 -3.80
CA GLY A 90 -3.05 -20.81 -2.70
C GLY A 90 -4.38 -21.37 -3.16
N SER A 91 -5.49 -20.88 -2.60
CA SER A 91 -6.85 -21.30 -2.96
C SER A 91 -7.75 -20.09 -3.26
N LYS A 92 -8.96 -20.34 -3.76
CA LYS A 92 -9.94 -19.26 -3.97
C LYS A 92 -10.50 -18.70 -2.65
N ASP A 93 -10.52 -19.51 -1.60
CA ASP A 93 -11.02 -19.12 -0.27
C ASP A 93 -9.95 -18.40 0.56
N ASP A 94 -8.66 -18.59 0.24
CA ASP A 94 -7.50 -17.94 0.85
C ASP A 94 -6.53 -17.46 -0.26
N PRO A 95 -6.87 -16.39 -1.00
CA PRO A 95 -6.10 -15.92 -2.14
C PRO A 95 -4.82 -15.20 -1.70
N GLN A 96 -3.66 -15.81 -1.93
CA GLN A 96 -2.39 -15.26 -1.51
C GLN A 96 -1.74 -14.43 -2.63
N THR A 97 -1.69 -13.11 -2.47
CA THR A 97 -0.99 -12.18 -3.39
C THR A 97 0.50 -11.98 -3.04
N HIS A 98 1.12 -13.04 -2.51
CA HIS A 98 2.52 -13.05 -2.13
C HIS A 98 3.11 -14.46 -2.27
N HIS A 99 4.43 -14.55 -2.29
CA HIS A 99 5.16 -15.81 -2.22
C HIS A 99 6.44 -15.67 -1.38
N TYR A 100 7.02 -16.81 -1.01
CA TYR A 100 8.28 -16.86 -0.26
C TYR A 100 9.46 -17.05 -1.21
N ALA A 101 10.47 -16.18 -1.11
CA ALA A 101 11.78 -16.36 -1.72
C ALA A 101 12.61 -17.31 -0.86
N VAL A 102 13.20 -18.34 -1.46
CA VAL A 102 13.93 -19.40 -0.77
C VAL A 102 15.26 -19.71 -1.46
N ALA A 103 16.21 -20.25 -0.69
CA ALA A 103 17.47 -20.80 -1.19
C ALA A 103 17.40 -22.32 -1.12
N VAL A 104 17.32 -23.00 -2.27
CA VAL A 104 17.19 -24.45 -2.37
C VAL A 104 18.56 -25.06 -2.64
N VAL A 105 18.88 -26.15 -1.94
CA VAL A 105 20.11 -26.94 -2.13
C VAL A 105 19.77 -28.42 -2.24
N LYS A 106 20.69 -29.21 -2.81
CA LYS A 106 20.60 -30.67 -2.73
C LYS A 106 20.90 -31.15 -1.31
N LYS A 107 20.13 -32.11 -0.83
CA LYS A 107 20.36 -32.81 0.43
C LYS A 107 21.72 -33.50 0.40
N GLY A 108 22.43 -33.49 1.53
CA GLY A 108 23.80 -34.01 1.64
C GLY A 108 24.90 -33.01 1.28
N SER A 109 24.56 -31.82 0.77
CA SER A 109 25.50 -30.69 0.80
C SER A 109 25.79 -30.29 2.25
N ASN A 110 27.00 -29.81 2.57
CA ASN A 110 27.42 -29.51 3.95
C ASN A 110 27.76 -28.01 4.14
N PHE A 111 26.83 -27.12 3.79
CA PHE A 111 27.02 -25.67 3.94
C PHE A 111 25.73 -24.91 4.27
N GLN A 112 25.83 -23.84 5.04
CA GLN A 112 24.70 -22.98 5.40
C GLN A 112 24.67 -21.70 4.56
N LEU A 113 23.66 -20.85 4.78
CA LEU A 113 23.46 -19.61 4.03
C LEU A 113 24.68 -18.67 4.10
N ASN A 114 25.31 -18.55 5.27
CA ASN A 114 26.54 -17.77 5.47
C ASN A 114 27.81 -18.38 4.85
N GLN A 115 27.75 -19.59 4.31
CA GLN A 115 28.89 -20.32 3.73
C GLN A 115 28.82 -20.41 2.19
N LEU A 116 27.98 -19.57 1.56
CA LEU A 116 27.80 -19.56 0.11
C LEU A 116 28.94 -18.88 -0.67
N GLN A 117 29.88 -18.22 0.00
CA GLN A 117 31.04 -17.63 -0.65
C GLN A 117 31.89 -18.72 -1.32
N GLY A 118 32.23 -18.53 -2.59
CA GLY A 118 32.97 -19.50 -3.40
C GLY A 118 32.15 -20.70 -3.87
N LYS A 119 30.83 -20.75 -3.61
CA LYS A 119 29.92 -21.75 -4.19
C LYS A 119 29.45 -21.34 -5.58
N LYS A 120 28.83 -22.28 -6.29
CA LYS A 120 28.16 -22.05 -7.57
C LYS A 120 26.67 -21.77 -7.36
N SER A 121 26.10 -20.81 -8.08
CA SER A 121 24.71 -20.38 -7.86
C SER A 121 23.87 -20.31 -9.13
N CYS A 122 22.58 -20.63 -8.99
CA CYS A 122 21.57 -20.54 -10.04
C CYS A 122 20.52 -19.48 -9.65
N HIS A 123 20.23 -18.56 -10.56
CA HIS A 123 19.34 -17.42 -10.33
C HIS A 123 18.28 -17.34 -11.43
N THR A 124 17.09 -16.86 -11.09
CA THR A 124 15.97 -16.75 -12.07
C THR A 124 16.25 -15.73 -13.17
N GLY A 125 16.95 -14.65 -12.83
CA GLY A 125 17.29 -13.56 -13.73
C GLY A 125 17.72 -12.31 -12.98
N LEU A 126 18.53 -11.47 -13.62
CA LEU A 126 18.98 -10.19 -13.07
C LEU A 126 17.76 -9.30 -12.77
N GLY A 127 17.70 -8.74 -11.56
CA GLY A 127 16.65 -7.82 -11.12
C GLY A 127 15.37 -8.49 -10.62
N TRP A 128 15.27 -9.82 -10.65
CA TRP A 128 14.12 -10.56 -10.11
C TRP A 128 14.13 -10.60 -8.57
N SER A 129 12.95 -10.64 -7.96
CA SER A 129 12.80 -10.57 -6.49
C SER A 129 13.48 -11.74 -5.79
N ALA A 130 12.94 -12.94 -5.97
CA ALA A 130 13.39 -14.13 -5.27
C ALA A 130 14.75 -14.63 -5.77
N GLY A 131 14.99 -14.51 -7.08
CA GLY A 131 16.22 -15.01 -7.70
C GLY A 131 17.42 -14.07 -7.61
N TRP A 132 17.25 -12.77 -7.36
CA TRP A 132 18.36 -11.82 -7.39
C TRP A 132 18.33 -10.79 -6.26
N ASN A 133 17.32 -9.91 -6.21
CA ASN A 133 17.31 -8.77 -5.30
C ASN A 133 17.37 -9.21 -3.82
N ILE A 134 16.54 -10.18 -3.42
CA ILE A 134 16.52 -10.72 -2.06
C ILE A 134 17.85 -11.42 -1.68
N PRO A 135 18.33 -12.43 -2.43
CA PRO A 135 19.57 -13.12 -2.04
C PRO A 135 20.79 -12.20 -2.09
N MET A 136 20.91 -11.30 -3.06
CA MET A 136 22.04 -10.37 -3.13
C MET A 136 22.05 -9.42 -1.92
N ARG A 137 20.89 -8.93 -1.49
CA ARG A 137 20.79 -8.09 -0.29
C ARG A 137 21.26 -8.79 0.97
N ILE A 138 20.92 -10.08 1.12
CA ILE A 138 21.25 -10.88 2.30
C ILE A 138 22.74 -11.23 2.32
N LEU A 139 23.29 -11.63 1.17
CA LEU A 139 24.66 -12.14 1.08
C LEU A 139 25.71 -11.03 0.94
N LEU A 140 25.33 -9.85 0.43
CA LEU A 140 26.24 -8.72 0.16
C LEU A 140 25.77 -7.44 0.88
N PRO A 141 25.73 -7.41 2.23
CA PRO A 141 25.16 -6.30 2.99
C PRO A 141 25.94 -4.99 2.89
N SER A 142 27.25 -5.05 2.62
CA SER A 142 28.16 -3.90 2.53
C SER A 142 28.09 -3.14 1.20
N GLY A 143 27.31 -3.65 0.24
CA GLY A 143 27.19 -3.11 -1.11
C GLY A 143 27.06 -4.23 -2.11
N TRP A 144 25.83 -4.48 -2.57
CA TRP A 144 25.58 -5.47 -3.59
C TRP A 144 25.70 -4.82 -4.98
N SER A 145 26.47 -5.45 -5.85
CA SER A 145 26.64 -5.06 -7.26
C SER A 145 26.90 -6.32 -8.09
N GLN A 146 26.79 -6.22 -9.41
CA GLN A 146 27.13 -7.36 -10.28
C GLN A 146 28.60 -7.76 -10.11
N GLU A 147 29.51 -6.80 -9.90
CA GLU A 147 30.92 -7.04 -9.58
C GLU A 147 31.09 -7.78 -8.25
N ALA A 148 30.38 -7.34 -7.21
CA ALA A 148 30.46 -7.96 -5.89
C ALA A 148 29.92 -9.40 -5.93
N ALA A 149 28.80 -9.62 -6.61
CA ALA A 149 28.23 -10.95 -6.82
C ALA A 149 29.17 -11.85 -7.63
N ALA A 150 29.77 -11.34 -8.71
CA ALA A 150 30.72 -12.08 -9.55
C ALA A 150 32.02 -12.46 -8.81
N LYS A 151 32.39 -11.72 -7.75
CA LYS A 151 33.51 -12.04 -6.87
C LYS A 151 33.11 -13.00 -5.75
N PHE A 152 31.87 -12.94 -5.28
CA PHE A 152 31.37 -13.73 -4.17
C PHE A 152 31.20 -15.21 -4.55
N PHE A 153 30.59 -15.51 -5.70
CA PHE A 153 30.40 -16.88 -6.18
C PHE A 153 31.58 -17.34 -7.05
N ALA A 154 31.85 -18.65 -7.06
CA ALA A 154 32.86 -19.23 -7.94
C ALA A 154 32.44 -19.17 -9.43
N GLY A 155 31.14 -19.24 -9.67
CA GLY A 155 30.50 -19.06 -10.98
C GLY A 155 28.98 -19.14 -10.81
N SER A 156 28.23 -18.51 -11.69
CA SER A 156 26.77 -18.45 -11.58
C SER A 156 26.10 -18.65 -12.94
N CYS A 157 24.81 -18.96 -12.92
CA CYS A 157 23.91 -18.61 -14.01
C CYS A 157 22.94 -17.53 -13.53
N VAL A 158 23.11 -16.31 -14.06
CA VAL A 158 22.27 -15.14 -13.84
C VAL A 158 21.80 -14.65 -15.20
N PRO A 159 20.69 -15.19 -15.73
CA PRO A 159 20.12 -14.71 -16.98
C PRO A 159 19.91 -13.20 -16.98
N CYS A 160 19.95 -12.56 -18.15
CA CYS A 160 19.92 -11.10 -18.32
C CYS A 160 21.18 -10.34 -17.86
N ALA A 161 22.17 -11.00 -17.25
CA ALA A 161 23.45 -10.35 -16.94
C ALA A 161 24.27 -10.11 -18.21
N ASP A 162 25.07 -9.04 -18.21
CA ASP A 162 25.96 -8.74 -19.33
C ASP A 162 27.15 -9.70 -19.31
N GLN A 163 27.14 -10.69 -20.20
CA GLN A 163 28.21 -11.68 -20.33
C GLN A 163 29.57 -11.06 -20.65
N SER A 164 29.61 -9.90 -21.33
CA SER A 164 30.85 -9.25 -21.73
C SER A 164 31.57 -8.65 -20.52
N ASN A 165 30.80 -8.00 -19.65
CA ASN A 165 31.32 -7.34 -18.44
C ASN A 165 31.42 -8.29 -17.24
N PHE A 166 30.53 -9.28 -17.15
CA PHE A 166 30.42 -10.21 -16.03
C PHE A 166 30.37 -11.68 -16.47
N PRO A 167 31.41 -12.20 -17.14
CA PRO A 167 31.40 -13.57 -17.66
C PRO A 167 31.17 -14.65 -16.60
N LYS A 168 31.60 -14.41 -15.35
CA LYS A 168 31.36 -15.30 -14.22
C LYS A 168 29.87 -15.45 -13.87
N LEU A 169 29.06 -14.42 -14.07
CA LEU A 169 27.62 -14.47 -13.80
C LEU A 169 26.86 -15.30 -14.84
N CYS A 170 27.43 -15.47 -16.04
CA CYS A 170 26.85 -16.26 -17.12
C CYS A 170 27.54 -17.61 -17.31
N GLN A 171 28.52 -17.96 -16.48
CA GLN A 171 29.40 -19.10 -16.68
C GLN A 171 28.63 -20.42 -16.74
N LEU A 172 27.67 -20.61 -15.84
CA LEU A 172 26.91 -21.86 -15.68
C LEU A 172 25.66 -21.93 -16.56
N CYS A 173 25.32 -20.84 -17.26
CA CYS A 173 24.16 -20.80 -18.14
C CYS A 173 24.32 -21.75 -19.34
N ALA A 174 23.22 -22.39 -19.73
CA ALA A 174 23.21 -23.52 -20.67
C ALA A 174 22.93 -23.12 -22.11
N GLY A 175 22.48 -21.88 -22.37
CA GLY A 175 22.26 -21.37 -23.71
C GLY A 175 23.54 -21.38 -24.57
N LYS A 176 23.35 -21.32 -25.89
CA LYS A 176 24.43 -21.41 -26.88
C LYS A 176 24.55 -20.11 -27.66
N GLY A 177 25.79 -19.71 -27.99
CA GLY A 177 26.04 -18.51 -28.78
C GLY A 177 25.40 -17.28 -28.13
N MET A 178 24.55 -16.59 -28.90
CA MET A 178 23.82 -15.39 -28.45
C MET A 178 22.69 -15.69 -27.46
N ASP A 179 22.25 -16.94 -27.35
CA ASP A 179 21.21 -17.35 -26.40
C ASP A 179 21.77 -17.72 -25.01
N LYS A 180 23.11 -17.78 -24.87
CA LYS A 180 23.73 -17.98 -23.56
C LYS A 180 23.43 -16.78 -22.66
N CYS A 181 22.90 -17.05 -21.47
CA CYS A 181 22.56 -16.01 -20.49
C CYS A 181 21.43 -15.06 -20.96
N ALA A 182 20.66 -15.46 -21.97
CA ALA A 182 19.58 -14.65 -22.53
C ALA A 182 18.50 -14.31 -21.49
N CYS A 183 17.85 -13.16 -21.66
CA CYS A 183 16.77 -12.69 -20.80
C CYS A 183 15.39 -13.22 -21.22
N SER A 184 15.33 -14.48 -21.61
CA SER A 184 14.13 -15.15 -22.14
C SER A 184 14.28 -16.67 -22.04
N HIS A 185 13.21 -17.40 -22.39
CA HIS A 185 13.21 -18.87 -22.46
C HIS A 185 14.17 -19.48 -23.51
N HIS A 186 14.92 -18.69 -24.28
CA HIS A 186 16.03 -19.21 -25.07
C HIS A 186 17.21 -19.68 -24.21
N GLU A 187 17.35 -19.14 -22.99
CA GLU A 187 18.26 -19.67 -21.98
C GLU A 187 17.52 -20.76 -21.17
N PRO A 188 17.96 -22.04 -21.23
CA PRO A 188 17.28 -23.14 -20.54
C PRO A 188 17.21 -22.97 -19.01
N TYR A 189 18.11 -22.19 -18.41
CA TYR A 189 18.12 -21.90 -16.98
C TYR A 189 17.43 -20.58 -16.59
N PHE A 190 16.63 -20.00 -17.50
CA PHE A 190 15.83 -18.81 -17.25
C PHE A 190 14.57 -19.05 -16.38
N GLY A 191 14.22 -18.07 -15.55
CA GLY A 191 13.02 -18.10 -14.72
C GLY A 191 13.11 -19.08 -13.55
N TYR A 192 11.98 -19.29 -12.85
CA TYR A 192 11.93 -20.14 -11.66
C TYR A 192 12.29 -21.60 -11.96
N SER A 193 11.62 -22.19 -12.94
CA SER A 193 11.85 -23.60 -13.32
C SER A 193 13.26 -23.81 -13.90
N GLY A 194 13.78 -22.87 -14.69
CA GLY A 194 15.15 -22.95 -15.24
C GLY A 194 16.23 -22.84 -14.17
N ALA A 195 16.09 -21.91 -13.21
CA ALA A 195 17.03 -21.79 -12.11
C ALA A 195 17.04 -23.04 -11.21
N PHE A 196 15.88 -23.66 -10.99
CA PHE A 196 15.82 -24.94 -10.29
C PHE A 196 16.48 -26.05 -11.11
N LYS A 197 16.21 -26.12 -12.42
CA LYS A 197 16.85 -27.07 -13.34
C LYS A 197 18.38 -26.97 -13.31
N CYS A 198 18.95 -25.77 -13.25
CA CYS A 198 20.39 -25.54 -13.09
C CYS A 198 20.97 -26.23 -11.84
N LEU A 199 20.21 -26.27 -10.73
CA LEU A 199 20.58 -27.05 -9.55
C LEU A 199 20.37 -28.55 -9.77
N GLN A 200 19.25 -28.96 -10.37
CA GLN A 200 18.97 -30.37 -10.67
C GLN A 200 20.08 -31.01 -11.51
N ASP A 201 20.51 -30.32 -12.57
CA ASP A 201 21.57 -30.73 -13.49
C ASP A 201 22.98 -30.70 -12.82
N GLY A 202 23.09 -30.19 -11.58
CA GLY A 202 24.35 -30.16 -10.81
C GLY A 202 25.32 -29.07 -11.24
N MET A 203 24.84 -28.07 -11.99
CA MET A 203 25.66 -26.95 -12.44
C MET A 203 25.92 -25.96 -11.31
N GLY A 204 24.92 -25.70 -10.47
CA GLY A 204 25.03 -24.90 -9.25
C GLY A 204 24.89 -25.71 -7.96
N ASP A 205 25.41 -25.17 -6.86
CA ASP A 205 25.29 -25.73 -5.50
C ASP A 205 24.00 -25.25 -4.81
N VAL A 206 23.54 -24.05 -5.15
CA VAL A 206 22.34 -23.40 -4.61
C VAL A 206 21.50 -22.78 -5.73
N SER A 207 20.18 -22.86 -5.61
CA SER A 207 19.24 -22.16 -6.48
C SER A 207 18.35 -21.22 -5.68
N PHE A 208 18.25 -19.97 -6.14
CA PHE A 208 17.38 -18.97 -5.53
C PHE A 208 16.08 -18.86 -6.33
N VAL A 209 14.98 -19.31 -5.73
CA VAL A 209 13.67 -19.46 -6.38
C VAL A 209 12.54 -19.15 -5.41
N ARG A 210 11.28 -19.25 -5.86
CA ARG A 210 10.12 -19.20 -4.97
C ARG A 210 9.83 -20.58 -4.38
N HIS A 211 9.21 -20.62 -3.21
CA HIS A 211 8.86 -21.87 -2.53
C HIS A 211 8.00 -22.83 -3.37
N LEU A 212 7.17 -22.32 -4.29
CA LEU A 212 6.31 -23.13 -5.16
C LEU A 212 7.12 -23.95 -6.20
N THR A 213 8.31 -23.50 -6.58
CA THR A 213 9.07 -24.04 -7.72
C THR A 213 9.39 -25.52 -7.60
N VAL A 214 9.75 -25.99 -6.39
CA VAL A 214 10.07 -27.40 -6.16
C VAL A 214 8.83 -28.28 -6.37
N PHE A 215 7.65 -27.81 -5.92
CA PHE A 215 6.39 -28.52 -6.04
C PHE A 215 5.83 -28.51 -7.47
N GLU A 216 6.08 -27.45 -8.23
CA GLU A 216 5.70 -27.30 -9.65
C GLU A 216 6.52 -28.21 -10.59
N ASN A 217 7.75 -28.53 -10.21
CA ASN A 217 8.70 -29.27 -11.05
C ASN A 217 8.85 -30.74 -10.63
N LEU A 218 8.53 -31.09 -9.38
CA LEU A 218 8.59 -32.46 -8.87
C LEU A 218 7.23 -32.89 -8.35
N ALA A 219 6.63 -33.90 -8.98
CA ALA A 219 5.33 -34.42 -8.57
C ALA A 219 5.42 -35.29 -7.30
N ASN A 220 6.46 -36.12 -7.20
CA ASN A 220 6.58 -37.11 -6.13
C ASN A 220 7.30 -36.54 -4.92
N GLN A 221 6.85 -36.92 -3.72
CA GLN A 221 7.47 -36.51 -2.47
C GLN A 221 8.92 -37.01 -2.35
N ALA A 222 9.20 -38.25 -2.75
CA ALA A 222 10.55 -38.82 -2.67
C ALA A 222 11.60 -38.00 -3.46
N ASP A 223 11.21 -37.41 -4.59
CA ASP A 223 12.09 -36.54 -5.38
C ASP A 223 12.30 -35.19 -4.67
N ARG A 224 11.24 -34.65 -4.03
CA ARG A 224 11.30 -33.40 -3.26
C ARG A 224 12.20 -33.53 -2.02
N ASP A 225 12.19 -34.71 -1.38
CA ASP A 225 12.97 -35.02 -0.19
C ASP A 225 14.49 -35.05 -0.46
N GLN A 226 14.91 -34.99 -1.72
CA GLN A 226 16.31 -34.82 -2.12
C GLN A 226 16.80 -33.36 -2.04
N TYR A 227 15.93 -32.42 -1.68
CA TYR A 227 16.23 -30.99 -1.58
C TYR A 227 15.94 -30.45 -0.19
N GLU A 228 16.67 -29.41 0.20
CA GLU A 228 16.52 -28.70 1.48
C GLU A 228 16.56 -27.18 1.25
N LEU A 229 16.04 -26.43 2.22
CA LEU A 229 16.11 -24.97 2.25
C LEU A 229 17.23 -24.51 3.18
N LEU A 230 17.94 -23.44 2.78
CA LEU A 230 18.84 -22.71 3.67
C LEU A 230 18.07 -21.57 4.35
N CYS A 231 18.06 -21.57 5.68
CA CYS A 231 17.34 -20.58 6.47
C CYS A 231 18.25 -19.40 6.86
N ARG A 232 17.65 -18.26 7.22
CA ARG A 232 18.38 -17.05 7.62
C ARG A 232 19.19 -17.23 8.90
N GLU A 233 18.72 -18.13 9.75
CA GLU A 233 19.32 -18.53 11.01
C GLU A 233 20.51 -19.49 10.83
N ASN A 234 20.95 -19.71 9.58
CA ASN A 234 22.00 -20.68 9.21
C ASN A 234 21.68 -22.11 9.63
N THR A 235 20.40 -22.46 9.59
CA THR A 235 19.89 -23.83 9.70
C THR A 235 19.40 -24.33 8.34
N ARG A 236 19.01 -25.60 8.30
CA ARG A 236 18.36 -26.21 7.13
C ARG A 236 17.02 -26.76 7.53
N MET A 237 16.07 -26.70 6.60
CA MET A 237 14.77 -27.32 6.79
C MET A 237 14.30 -27.99 5.49
N PRO A 238 13.38 -28.97 5.58
CA PRO A 238 12.71 -29.53 4.41
C PRO A 238 11.96 -28.47 3.59
N VAL A 239 11.72 -28.74 2.31
CA VAL A 239 11.15 -27.77 1.34
C VAL A 239 9.71 -27.34 1.64
N ASP A 240 8.96 -28.14 2.40
CA ASP A 240 7.60 -27.85 2.87
C ASP A 240 7.56 -26.90 4.09
N ALA A 241 8.66 -26.78 4.83
CA ALA A 241 8.81 -25.87 5.96
C ALA A 241 9.12 -24.42 5.56
N TYR A 242 8.86 -24.02 4.31
CA TYR A 242 9.17 -22.69 3.76
C TYR A 242 8.59 -21.52 4.56
N LYS A 243 7.44 -21.71 5.24
CA LYS A 243 6.87 -20.66 6.12
C LYS A 243 7.78 -20.32 7.30
N GLY A 244 8.51 -21.32 7.82
CA GLY A 244 9.51 -21.14 8.88
C GLY A 244 10.93 -20.92 8.37
N CYS A 245 11.22 -21.27 7.11
CA CYS A 245 12.55 -21.19 6.50
C CYS A 245 12.48 -20.51 5.11
N HIS A 246 12.60 -19.19 5.10
CA HIS A 246 12.62 -18.40 3.87
C HIS A 246 13.53 -17.18 4.00
N LEU A 247 13.94 -16.62 2.86
CA LEU A 247 14.75 -15.41 2.81
C LEU A 247 13.90 -14.16 3.00
N ALA A 248 12.75 -14.10 2.32
CA ALA A 248 11.78 -13.02 2.44
C ALA A 248 10.41 -13.45 1.93
N ARG A 249 9.36 -12.79 2.43
CA ARG A 249 8.04 -12.75 1.79
C ARG A 249 8.03 -11.61 0.77
N VAL A 250 7.64 -11.90 -0.47
CA VAL A 250 7.65 -10.94 -1.59
C VAL A 250 6.27 -10.90 -2.26
N PRO A 251 5.83 -9.76 -2.80
CA PRO A 251 4.57 -9.67 -3.53
C PRO A 251 4.52 -10.58 -4.76
N SER A 252 3.32 -11.00 -5.14
CA SER A 252 3.09 -11.73 -6.39
C SER A 252 3.49 -10.92 -7.63
N HIS A 253 3.62 -11.62 -8.75
CA HIS A 253 3.77 -10.99 -10.05
C HIS A 253 2.55 -10.12 -10.36
N ALA A 254 2.79 -9.04 -11.09
CA ALA A 254 1.75 -8.08 -11.43
C ALA A 254 1.77 -7.69 -12.91
N VAL A 255 0.57 -7.51 -13.45
CA VAL A 255 0.37 -6.84 -14.74
C VAL A 255 0.62 -5.36 -14.52
N VAL A 256 1.56 -4.79 -15.26
CA VAL A 256 1.85 -3.35 -15.22
C VAL A 256 1.26 -2.63 -16.43
N ALA A 257 0.76 -1.43 -16.22
CA ALA A 257 0.22 -0.54 -17.24
C ALA A 257 0.65 0.90 -16.96
N ARG A 258 0.37 1.83 -17.90
CA ARG A 258 0.66 3.25 -17.70
C ARG A 258 -0.20 3.81 -16.56
N SER A 259 0.36 4.73 -15.77
CA SER A 259 -0.39 5.40 -14.70
C SER A 259 -1.44 6.39 -15.23
N VAL A 260 -1.27 6.89 -16.45
CA VAL A 260 -2.20 7.79 -17.16
C VAL A 260 -2.55 7.14 -18.49
N ASP A 261 -3.84 7.09 -18.83
CA ASP A 261 -4.35 6.45 -20.05
C ASP A 261 -3.80 5.01 -20.26
N GLY A 262 -3.79 4.26 -19.15
CA GLY A 262 -3.26 2.90 -19.07
C GLY A 262 -4.22 1.80 -19.48
N LYS A 263 -5.48 2.14 -19.79
CA LYS A 263 -6.56 1.18 -20.06
C LYS A 263 -6.80 0.19 -18.90
N GLU A 264 -6.65 0.63 -17.65
CA GLU A 264 -6.70 -0.25 -16.47
C GLU A 264 -8.03 -1.02 -16.34
N ASP A 265 -9.17 -0.35 -16.58
CA ASP A 265 -10.49 -0.97 -16.56
C ASP A 265 -10.64 -2.03 -17.65
N LEU A 266 -10.16 -1.74 -18.85
CA LEU A 266 -10.21 -2.65 -19.99
C LEU A 266 -9.30 -3.87 -19.79
N ILE A 267 -8.11 -3.67 -19.20
CA ILE A 267 -7.19 -4.76 -18.85
C ILE A 267 -7.85 -5.67 -17.79
N TRP A 268 -8.49 -5.08 -16.78
CA TRP A 268 -9.21 -5.84 -15.77
C TRP A 268 -10.40 -6.59 -16.37
N GLU A 269 -11.22 -5.94 -17.20
CA GLU A 269 -12.37 -6.56 -17.88
C GLU A 269 -11.91 -7.76 -18.72
N LEU A 270 -10.87 -7.59 -19.53
CA LEU A 270 -10.27 -8.66 -20.33
C LEU A 270 -9.84 -9.85 -19.47
N LEU A 271 -9.05 -9.59 -18.42
CA LEU A 271 -8.48 -10.65 -17.58
C LEU A 271 -9.51 -11.31 -16.68
N ASN A 272 -10.54 -10.56 -16.23
CA ASN A 272 -11.63 -11.12 -15.45
C ASN A 272 -12.47 -12.09 -16.30
N GLN A 273 -12.82 -11.70 -17.52
CA GLN A 273 -13.49 -12.60 -18.47
C GLN A 273 -12.60 -13.81 -18.82
N ALA A 274 -11.31 -13.58 -19.05
CA ALA A 274 -10.37 -14.66 -19.35
C ALA A 274 -10.27 -15.71 -18.24
N GLN A 275 -10.21 -15.30 -16.96
CA GLN A 275 -10.14 -16.26 -15.85
C GLN A 275 -11.47 -16.98 -15.59
N GLU A 276 -12.61 -16.37 -15.90
CA GLU A 276 -13.91 -17.02 -15.78
C GLU A 276 -14.09 -18.15 -16.79
N HIS A 277 -13.65 -17.95 -18.03
CA HIS A 277 -13.77 -18.91 -19.13
C HIS A 277 -12.60 -19.89 -19.27
N PHE A 278 -11.38 -19.43 -19.03
CA PHE A 278 -10.13 -20.16 -19.29
C PHE A 278 -9.22 -20.26 -18.07
N GLY A 279 -9.71 -19.93 -16.88
CA GLY A 279 -8.99 -20.15 -15.63
C GLY A 279 -8.74 -21.64 -15.36
N LYS A 280 -8.12 -21.91 -14.21
CA LYS A 280 -7.72 -23.27 -13.83
C LYS A 280 -8.89 -24.24 -13.90
N ASP A 281 -8.70 -25.32 -14.67
CA ASP A 281 -9.67 -26.40 -14.90
C ASP A 281 -11.01 -25.96 -15.52
N LYS A 282 -11.05 -24.82 -16.22
CA LYS A 282 -12.28 -24.30 -16.85
C LYS A 282 -12.52 -24.75 -18.30
N SER A 283 -11.45 -24.97 -19.08
CA SER A 283 -11.57 -25.36 -20.49
C SER A 283 -10.48 -26.35 -20.89
N ALA A 284 -10.84 -27.41 -21.62
CA ALA A 284 -9.86 -28.35 -22.16
C ALA A 284 -9.13 -27.80 -23.39
N GLU A 285 -9.73 -26.86 -24.12
CA GLU A 285 -9.16 -26.30 -25.35
C GLU A 285 -8.03 -25.31 -25.08
N PHE A 286 -8.19 -24.49 -24.03
CA PHE A 286 -7.22 -23.46 -23.67
C PHE A 286 -7.26 -23.19 -22.16
N GLN A 287 -6.07 -23.15 -21.56
CA GLN A 287 -5.87 -22.91 -20.13
C GLN A 287 -4.94 -21.70 -19.97
N LEU A 288 -5.44 -20.66 -19.31
CA LEU A 288 -4.74 -19.39 -19.13
C LEU A 288 -3.45 -19.57 -18.31
N PHE A 289 -3.53 -20.37 -17.25
CA PHE A 289 -2.44 -20.62 -16.28
C PHE A 289 -1.72 -21.95 -16.53
N TYR A 290 -1.69 -22.44 -17.78
CA TYR A 290 -0.94 -23.64 -18.13
C TYR A 290 -0.07 -23.40 -19.37
N SER A 291 1.14 -23.93 -19.35
CA SER A 291 2.13 -23.77 -20.42
C SER A 291 2.46 -25.12 -21.04
N PRO A 292 1.89 -25.47 -22.22
CA PRO A 292 2.13 -26.78 -22.84
C PRO A 292 3.56 -26.94 -23.38
N HIS A 293 4.19 -25.82 -23.78
CA HIS A 293 5.50 -25.81 -24.44
C HIS A 293 6.46 -24.84 -23.74
N GLY A 294 6.71 -25.07 -22.46
CA GLY A 294 7.57 -24.23 -21.62
C GLY A 294 7.06 -24.19 -20.19
N LYS A 295 7.43 -23.13 -19.47
CA LYS A 295 6.96 -22.85 -18.11
C LYS A 295 6.68 -21.36 -17.98
N ASP A 296 5.63 -21.04 -17.24
CA ASP A 296 5.23 -19.66 -16.89
C ASP A 296 5.11 -18.73 -18.12
N LEU A 297 4.45 -19.21 -19.20
CA LEU A 297 4.22 -18.41 -20.42
C LEU A 297 3.02 -17.47 -20.20
N LEU A 298 3.22 -16.16 -20.38
CA LEU A 298 2.28 -15.05 -20.06
C LEU A 298 2.04 -14.85 -18.56
N PHE A 299 1.72 -15.94 -17.86
CA PHE A 299 1.36 -15.99 -16.46
C PHE A 299 2.05 -17.17 -15.80
N THR A 300 2.25 -17.08 -14.50
CA THR A 300 2.76 -18.20 -13.69
C THR A 300 1.83 -19.41 -13.80
N ASP A 301 2.39 -20.61 -13.97
CA ASP A 301 1.59 -21.83 -14.11
C ASP A 301 0.90 -22.25 -12.77
N ALA A 302 1.41 -21.79 -11.63
CA ALA A 302 0.78 -21.99 -10.32
C ALA A 302 -0.31 -20.97 -9.97
N THR A 303 -0.57 -19.99 -10.83
CA THR A 303 -1.60 -18.98 -10.59
C THR A 303 -2.98 -19.63 -10.51
N VAL A 304 -3.75 -19.25 -9.50
CA VAL A 304 -5.15 -19.70 -9.34
C VAL A 304 -6.10 -18.71 -10.01
N GLY A 305 -5.76 -17.42 -9.99
CA GLY A 305 -6.49 -16.37 -10.67
C GLY A 305 -5.85 -15.01 -10.47
N PHE A 306 -6.64 -13.97 -10.78
CA PHE A 306 -6.24 -12.58 -10.68
C PHE A 306 -7.08 -11.80 -9.68
N LEU A 307 -6.44 -10.83 -9.02
CA LEU A 307 -7.10 -9.80 -8.24
C LEU A 307 -6.80 -8.42 -8.81
N ARG A 308 -7.83 -7.56 -8.87
CA ARG A 308 -7.69 -6.17 -9.28
C ARG A 308 -6.90 -5.41 -8.22
N VAL A 309 -5.83 -4.74 -8.64
CA VAL A 309 -5.03 -3.90 -7.74
C VAL A 309 -5.78 -2.58 -7.48
N PRO A 310 -5.88 -2.09 -6.22
CA PRO A 310 -6.57 -0.84 -5.92
C PRO A 310 -5.97 0.38 -6.66
N PRO A 311 -6.78 1.36 -7.11
CA PRO A 311 -6.31 2.45 -7.98
C PRO A 311 -5.17 3.30 -7.41
N LYS A 312 -5.14 3.49 -6.08
CA LYS A 312 -4.08 4.23 -5.35
C LYS A 312 -2.77 3.47 -5.19
N MET A 313 -2.72 2.20 -5.57
CA MET A 313 -1.50 1.40 -5.46
C MET A 313 -0.50 1.81 -6.55
N ASP A 314 0.59 2.45 -6.15
CA ASP A 314 1.76 2.64 -7.01
C ASP A 314 2.76 1.47 -6.85
N ALA A 315 3.82 1.46 -7.65
CA ALA A 315 4.86 0.44 -7.57
C ALA A 315 5.51 0.35 -6.16
N LYS A 316 5.58 1.47 -5.43
CA LYS A 316 6.20 1.52 -4.11
C LYS A 316 5.31 0.93 -3.01
N LEU A 317 4.01 1.24 -3.06
CA LEU A 317 3.01 0.68 -2.14
C LEU A 317 2.84 -0.82 -2.39
N TYR A 318 2.79 -1.25 -3.66
CA TYR A 318 2.68 -2.67 -4.04
C TYR A 318 3.86 -3.48 -3.52
N LEU A 319 5.08 -2.95 -3.69
CA LEU A 319 6.28 -3.62 -3.23
C LEU A 319 6.46 -3.61 -1.72
N GLY A 320 5.86 -2.64 -1.04
CA GLY A 320 6.11 -2.38 0.37
C GLY A 320 7.46 -1.72 0.61
N TYR A 321 7.52 -0.90 1.66
CA TYR A 321 8.71 -0.11 1.97
C TYR A 321 9.95 -0.97 2.25
N GLU A 322 9.82 -2.11 2.93
CA GLU A 322 10.98 -2.97 3.23
C GLU A 322 11.69 -3.43 1.95
N TYR A 323 10.94 -3.95 0.98
CA TYR A 323 11.49 -4.35 -0.31
C TYR A 323 11.95 -3.15 -1.15
N PHE A 324 11.14 -2.09 -1.22
CA PHE A 324 11.47 -0.89 -2.01
C PHE A 324 12.71 -0.16 -1.48
N SER A 325 12.84 -0.03 -0.16
CA SER A 325 13.99 0.62 0.48
C SER A 325 15.27 -0.18 0.32
N VAL A 326 15.18 -1.51 0.26
CA VAL A 326 16.29 -2.41 -0.05
C VAL A 326 16.85 -2.16 -1.45
N ILE A 327 15.98 -1.91 -2.44
CA ILE A 327 16.42 -1.60 -3.81
C ILE A 327 16.88 -0.13 -3.91
N GLN A 328 16.23 0.80 -3.22
CA GLN A 328 16.51 2.24 -3.32
C GLN A 328 17.76 2.70 -2.53
N HIS A 329 18.05 2.14 -1.35
CA HIS A 329 19.15 2.61 -0.47
C HIS A 329 20.50 1.98 -0.82
N LEU A 330 20.88 2.14 -2.08
CA LEU A 330 22.26 2.04 -2.55
C LEU A 330 23.02 3.30 -2.10
N GLY A 331 23.66 3.25 -0.91
CA GLY A 331 24.83 4.09 -0.65
C GLY A 331 24.87 5.06 0.55
N ARG A 332 24.09 4.93 1.63
CA ARG A 332 24.37 5.69 2.88
C ARG A 332 24.08 4.92 4.16
N VAL A 333 25.14 4.70 4.95
CA VAL A 333 25.07 4.30 6.36
C VAL A 333 24.68 5.55 7.16
N SER A 334 23.51 5.52 7.82
CA SER A 334 23.18 6.55 8.82
C SER A 334 23.72 6.12 10.18
N GLN A 335 24.72 6.84 10.68
CA GLN A 335 25.16 6.74 12.07
C GLN A 335 24.07 7.31 12.98
N ASP A 336 23.67 6.52 13.97
CA ASP A 336 22.60 6.86 14.91
C ASP A 336 23.23 7.43 16.18
N GLY A 337 23.15 8.76 16.35
CA GLY A 337 23.63 9.46 17.54
C GLY A 337 22.69 9.28 18.73
N LYS A 338 23.25 8.89 19.88
CA LYS A 338 22.56 8.85 21.17
C LYS A 338 22.93 10.08 21.97
N GLU A 339 21.96 10.95 22.21
CA GLU A 339 22.01 11.91 23.32
C GLU A 339 20.59 12.16 23.82
N GLN A 340 20.42 12.17 25.13
CA GLN A 340 19.16 12.37 25.83
C GLN A 340 19.26 13.66 26.66
N LEU A 341 18.38 14.61 26.37
CA LEU A 341 18.02 15.69 27.29
C LEU A 341 16.50 15.89 27.17
N GLY A 342 15.77 16.01 28.28
CA GLY A 342 14.30 15.96 28.26
C GLY A 342 13.63 17.03 29.13
N SER A 343 12.65 17.71 28.52
CA SER A 343 11.65 18.60 29.12
C SER A 343 10.77 17.92 30.18
N LYS A 344 10.23 18.78 31.06
CA LYS A 344 9.31 18.45 32.15
C LYS A 344 7.96 17.85 31.71
N CYS A 345 7.56 17.92 30.44
CA CYS A 345 6.24 17.45 29.98
C CYS A 345 6.25 16.09 29.25
N VAL A 346 7.43 15.53 28.96
CA VAL A 346 7.59 14.31 28.14
C VAL A 346 6.93 13.07 28.76
N ASN A 347 6.81 13.05 30.09
CA ASN A 347 6.24 11.93 30.86
C ASN A 347 4.79 12.17 31.28
N THR A 348 4.13 13.24 30.81
CA THR A 348 2.73 13.52 31.16
C THR A 348 1.81 12.46 30.55
N PRO A 349 0.95 11.80 31.34
CA PRO A 349 -0.01 10.83 30.80
C PRO A 349 -1.02 11.52 29.89
N MET A 350 -1.19 10.99 28.68
CA MET A 350 -2.20 11.50 27.73
C MET A 350 -3.61 11.18 28.23
N LYS A 351 -4.45 12.22 28.38
CA LYS A 351 -5.85 12.09 28.82
C LYS A 351 -6.87 12.04 27.67
N GLY A 352 -6.41 12.19 26.42
CA GLY A 352 -7.30 12.32 25.25
C GLY A 352 -8.12 13.61 25.27
N TYR A 353 -9.16 13.68 24.45
CA TYR A 353 -10.10 14.79 24.44
C TYR A 353 -11.55 14.30 24.26
N TYR A 354 -12.50 15.11 24.75
CA TYR A 354 -13.92 14.84 24.57
C TYR A 354 -14.38 15.26 23.17
N VAL A 355 -15.04 14.33 22.47
CA VAL A 355 -15.80 14.62 21.25
C VAL A 355 -17.20 15.09 21.66
N VAL A 356 -17.64 16.22 21.12
CA VAL A 356 -18.92 16.82 21.49
C VAL A 356 -19.73 17.22 20.26
N ALA A 357 -21.06 17.15 20.40
CA ALA A 357 -22.00 17.74 19.47
C ALA A 357 -22.47 19.09 20.03
N VAL A 358 -22.16 20.17 19.33
CA VAL A 358 -22.42 21.55 19.76
C VAL A 358 -23.58 22.11 18.97
N VAL A 359 -24.51 22.78 19.65
CA VAL A 359 -25.70 23.41 19.07
C VAL A 359 -25.86 24.81 19.63
N LYS A 360 -26.58 25.68 18.90
CA LYS A 360 -26.96 27.00 19.42
C LYS A 360 -28.01 26.85 20.51
N LYS A 361 -27.87 27.61 21.60
CA LYS A 361 -28.82 27.61 22.72
C LYS A 361 -30.22 28.07 22.33
N LEU A 362 -30.32 28.91 21.29
CA LEU A 362 -31.60 29.44 20.78
C LEU A 362 -32.52 28.38 20.18
N ASP A 363 -31.99 27.28 19.65
CA ASP A 363 -32.81 26.16 19.15
C ASP A 363 -33.12 25.21 20.30
N ALA A 364 -34.11 25.54 21.13
CA ALA A 364 -34.43 24.83 22.38
C ALA A 364 -34.83 23.36 22.18
N ASN A 365 -35.40 23.02 21.03
CA ASN A 365 -36.00 21.71 20.75
C ASN A 365 -35.02 20.69 20.15
N LEU A 366 -33.82 21.12 19.77
CA LEU A 366 -32.81 20.25 19.18
C LEU A 366 -32.15 19.36 20.23
N THR A 367 -32.30 18.05 20.08
CA THR A 367 -31.69 17.00 20.92
C THR A 367 -30.95 15.99 20.05
N TRP A 368 -30.16 15.10 20.65
CA TRP A 368 -29.49 14.00 19.92
C TRP A 368 -30.47 13.17 19.08
N ASN A 369 -31.67 12.91 19.62
CA ASN A 369 -32.68 12.08 18.97
C ASN A 369 -33.44 12.80 17.84
N SER A 370 -33.31 14.12 17.73
CA SER A 370 -33.98 14.94 16.71
C SER A 370 -33.01 15.51 15.65
N LEU A 371 -31.82 14.91 15.51
CA LEU A 371 -30.78 15.36 14.57
C LEU A 371 -31.10 15.04 13.10
N ARG A 372 -31.96 14.04 12.85
CA ARG A 372 -32.32 13.64 11.48
C ARG A 372 -32.97 14.80 10.72
N GLY A 373 -32.52 15.03 9.49
CA GLY A 373 -33.01 16.09 8.61
C GLY A 373 -32.52 17.49 8.97
N LYS A 374 -31.67 17.64 9.98
CA LYS A 374 -31.03 18.92 10.35
C LYS A 374 -29.79 19.17 9.52
N LYS A 375 -29.26 20.40 9.61
CA LYS A 375 -28.00 20.78 8.99
C LYS A 375 -26.81 20.51 9.90
N SER A 376 -25.74 19.95 9.38
CA SER A 376 -24.58 19.54 10.19
C SER A 376 -23.23 20.04 9.70
N CYS A 377 -22.34 20.31 10.65
CA CYS A 377 -20.98 20.77 10.41
C CYS A 377 -19.99 19.72 10.92
N HIS A 378 -19.07 19.28 10.06
CA HIS A 378 -18.09 18.24 10.38
C HIS A 378 -16.66 18.75 10.17
N THR A 379 -15.72 18.25 10.97
CA THR A 379 -14.32 18.66 10.82
C THR A 379 -13.71 18.22 9.49
N ALA A 380 -13.93 16.96 9.12
CA ALA A 380 -13.66 16.34 7.81
C ALA A 380 -14.03 14.85 7.87
N VAL A 381 -14.26 14.23 6.71
CA VAL A 381 -14.46 12.77 6.59
C VAL A 381 -13.26 12.02 7.17
N GLY A 382 -13.52 10.95 7.93
CA GLY A 382 -12.50 10.09 8.54
C GLY A 382 -11.88 10.60 9.85
N THR A 383 -12.21 11.81 10.29
CA THR A 383 -11.71 12.36 11.57
C THR A 383 -12.47 11.81 12.78
N SER A 384 -11.81 11.69 13.94
CA SER A 384 -12.45 11.17 15.16
C SER A 384 -13.67 11.98 15.60
N ALA A 385 -13.50 13.30 15.74
CA ALA A 385 -14.52 14.16 16.33
C ALA A 385 -15.65 14.48 15.35
N GLY A 386 -15.31 14.80 14.11
CA GLY A 386 -16.28 15.22 13.11
C GLY A 386 -16.91 14.08 12.34
N TRP A 387 -16.38 12.86 12.37
CA TRP A 387 -16.87 11.77 11.51
C TRP A 387 -17.03 10.44 12.23
N ASN A 388 -15.94 9.79 12.62
CA ASN A 388 -15.95 8.40 13.07
C ASN A 388 -16.83 8.19 14.32
N ILE A 389 -16.75 9.07 15.31
CA ILE A 389 -17.56 8.96 16.54
C ILE A 389 -19.04 9.30 16.29
N PRO A 390 -19.42 10.47 15.74
CA PRO A 390 -20.82 10.77 15.47
C PRO A 390 -21.50 9.74 14.58
N PHE A 391 -20.86 9.35 13.48
CA PHE A 391 -21.43 8.37 12.56
C PHE A 391 -21.39 6.94 13.09
N GLY A 392 -20.48 6.60 13.99
CA GLY A 392 -20.53 5.37 14.78
C GLY A 392 -21.86 5.22 15.53
N PHE A 393 -22.27 6.28 16.24
CA PHE A 393 -23.54 6.30 16.97
C PHE A 393 -24.76 6.37 16.04
N ILE A 394 -24.71 7.19 14.99
CA ILE A 394 -25.80 7.30 14.01
C ILE A 394 -26.01 5.95 13.31
N TYR A 395 -24.94 5.28 12.87
CA TYR A 395 -25.03 3.96 12.25
C TYR A 395 -25.62 2.93 13.21
N ASN A 396 -25.23 2.94 14.49
CA ASN A 396 -25.81 2.02 15.48
C ASN A 396 -27.33 2.22 15.67
N GLN A 397 -27.84 3.43 15.42
CA GLN A 397 -29.27 3.71 15.45
C GLN A 397 -30.01 3.37 14.14
N THR A 398 -29.35 3.53 12.99
CA THR A 398 -30.02 3.45 11.68
C THR A 398 -29.71 2.18 10.88
N GLY A 399 -28.57 1.52 11.14
CA GLY A 399 -28.04 0.43 10.34
C GLY A 399 -27.64 0.79 8.92
N SER A 400 -27.51 2.09 8.58
CA SER A 400 -27.31 2.56 7.20
C SER A 400 -26.03 3.38 7.03
N CYS A 401 -25.26 3.09 5.98
CA CYS A 401 -24.10 3.88 5.55
C CYS A 401 -24.48 5.15 4.76
N LYS A 402 -25.77 5.36 4.47
CA LYS A 402 -26.26 6.51 3.71
C LYS A 402 -26.36 7.76 4.59
N PHE A 403 -25.19 8.27 4.95
CA PHE A 403 -25.05 9.41 5.85
C PHE A 403 -25.52 10.72 5.23
N ASP A 404 -25.48 10.82 3.91
CA ASP A 404 -26.02 11.87 3.07
C ASP A 404 -27.57 11.96 3.10
N GLU A 405 -28.25 10.88 3.50
CA GLU A 405 -29.71 10.85 3.73
C GLU A 405 -30.09 11.16 5.19
N PHE A 406 -29.13 11.21 6.12
CA PHE A 406 -29.41 11.44 7.54
C PHE A 406 -29.57 12.93 7.86
N PHE A 407 -28.66 13.77 7.35
CA PHE A 407 -28.73 15.23 7.45
C PHE A 407 -29.27 15.82 6.15
N SER A 408 -29.99 16.94 6.21
CA SER A 408 -30.56 17.56 5.00
C SER A 408 -29.50 18.20 4.12
N GLU A 409 -28.58 18.93 4.74
CA GLU A 409 -27.41 19.53 4.11
C GLU A 409 -26.27 19.52 5.15
N SER A 410 -25.03 19.32 4.71
CA SER A 410 -23.88 19.36 5.60
C SER A 410 -22.71 20.10 4.96
N CYS A 411 -21.72 20.45 5.79
CA CYS A 411 -20.35 20.59 5.31
C CYS A 411 -19.46 19.54 5.97
N ALA A 412 -19.08 18.53 5.20
CA ALA A 412 -18.15 17.47 5.57
C ALA A 412 -17.00 17.39 4.56
N PRO A 413 -15.94 18.20 4.75
CA PRO A 413 -14.80 18.25 3.84
C PRO A 413 -14.19 16.85 3.59
N GLY A 414 -13.94 16.53 2.32
CA GLY A 414 -13.52 15.21 1.85
C GLY A 414 -14.65 14.31 1.33
N SER A 415 -15.91 14.76 1.39
CA SER A 415 -17.04 14.08 0.76
C SER A 415 -17.10 14.39 -0.75
N ASP A 416 -17.99 13.70 -1.47
CA ASP A 416 -18.31 13.99 -2.86
C ASP A 416 -18.87 15.43 -2.99
N PRO A 417 -18.26 16.32 -3.80
CA PRO A 417 -18.73 17.69 -4.00
C PRO A 417 -20.20 17.81 -4.45
N GLU A 418 -20.75 16.78 -5.10
CA GLU A 418 -22.15 16.77 -5.56
C GLU A 418 -23.14 16.21 -4.51
N SER A 419 -22.64 15.69 -3.39
CA SER A 419 -23.46 15.15 -2.30
C SER A 419 -24.03 16.27 -1.40
N SER A 420 -25.16 15.99 -0.74
CA SER A 420 -25.70 16.83 0.34
C SER A 420 -24.69 17.10 1.46
N LEU A 421 -23.69 16.23 1.61
CA LEU A 421 -22.61 16.36 2.58
C LEU A 421 -21.66 17.56 2.32
N CYS A 422 -21.65 18.11 1.11
CA CYS A 422 -20.85 19.27 0.74
C CYS A 422 -21.68 20.55 0.50
N ALA A 423 -23.01 20.48 0.62
CA ALA A 423 -23.92 21.56 0.26
C ALA A 423 -23.69 22.87 1.05
N LEU A 424 -23.23 22.79 2.31
CA LEU A 424 -22.94 23.96 3.14
C LEU A 424 -21.49 24.44 3.03
N CYS A 425 -20.62 23.70 2.35
CA CYS A 425 -19.22 24.08 2.19
C CYS A 425 -19.06 25.29 1.28
N ARG A 426 -17.99 26.09 1.49
CA ARG A 426 -17.79 27.34 0.74
C ARG A 426 -16.53 27.37 -0.10
N GLY A 427 -15.54 26.53 0.22
CA GLY A 427 -14.20 26.64 -0.34
C GLY A 427 -13.57 28.00 -0.06
N SER A 428 -12.39 28.21 -0.63
CA SER A 428 -11.79 29.54 -0.76
C SER A 428 -12.28 30.23 -2.05
N PHE A 429 -11.59 31.27 -2.50
CA PHE A 429 -11.89 32.00 -3.75
C PHE A 429 -11.87 31.17 -5.06
N LYS A 430 -11.64 29.85 -5.00
CA LYS A 430 -11.64 28.94 -6.15
C LYS A 430 -12.68 27.83 -5.96
N PRO A 431 -13.54 27.55 -6.96
CA PRO A 431 -14.52 26.45 -6.88
C PRO A 431 -13.90 25.08 -6.59
N ALA A 432 -12.68 24.83 -7.08
CA ALA A 432 -11.94 23.58 -6.84
C ALA A 432 -11.58 23.33 -5.36
N HIS A 433 -11.76 24.32 -4.48
CA HIS A 433 -11.47 24.18 -3.05
C HIS A 433 -12.74 23.92 -2.21
N MET A 434 -13.92 23.91 -2.84
CA MET A 434 -15.18 23.56 -2.17
C MET A 434 -15.12 22.12 -1.67
N CYS A 435 -15.41 21.91 -0.38
CA CYS A 435 -15.40 20.62 0.27
C CYS A 435 -14.03 19.91 0.27
N ALA A 436 -12.94 20.61 -0.03
CA ALA A 436 -11.60 20.02 -0.02
C ALA A 436 -11.17 19.67 1.42
N PRO A 437 -10.58 18.49 1.69
CA PRO A 437 -10.16 18.08 3.03
C PRO A 437 -8.84 18.74 3.46
N ASN A 438 -8.74 20.06 3.35
CA ASN A 438 -7.57 20.85 3.74
C ASN A 438 -7.96 22.30 4.08
N SER A 439 -7.00 23.10 4.53
CA SER A 439 -7.22 24.48 4.99
C SER A 439 -7.68 25.49 3.92
N HIS A 440 -7.78 25.08 2.64
CA HIS A 440 -8.40 25.91 1.61
C HIS A 440 -9.93 25.86 1.66
N GLU A 441 -10.53 24.90 2.37
CA GLU A 441 -11.94 24.93 2.70
C GLU A 441 -12.13 25.76 3.99
N GLN A 442 -12.97 26.79 3.91
CA GLN A 442 -13.21 27.73 5.00
C GLN A 442 -13.76 27.05 6.26
N TYR A 443 -14.53 25.97 6.10
CA TYR A 443 -15.13 25.21 7.19
C TYR A 443 -14.35 23.96 7.60
N TYR A 444 -13.10 23.81 7.15
CA TYR A 444 -12.24 22.68 7.51
C TYR A 444 -11.76 22.68 8.97
N GLY A 445 -11.78 21.50 9.59
CA GLY A 445 -11.36 21.24 10.98
C GLY A 445 -12.28 21.85 12.04
N SER A 446 -11.96 21.69 13.33
CA SER A 446 -12.87 22.04 14.44
C SER A 446 -13.38 23.49 14.44
N ARG A 447 -12.49 24.47 14.34
CA ARG A 447 -12.86 25.90 14.17
C ARG A 447 -13.72 26.19 12.94
N GLY A 448 -13.50 25.47 11.84
CA GLY A 448 -14.26 25.67 10.61
C GLY A 448 -15.67 25.11 10.74
N ALA A 449 -15.80 23.92 11.31
CA ALA A 449 -17.08 23.32 11.64
C ALA A 449 -17.89 24.18 12.64
N LEU A 450 -17.24 24.80 13.63
CA LEU A 450 -17.91 25.73 14.55
C LEU A 450 -18.33 27.06 13.88
N ARG A 451 -17.59 27.50 12.86
CA ARG A 451 -17.87 28.74 12.10
C ARG A 451 -19.07 28.59 11.16
N GLU A 452 -19.29 27.39 10.65
CA GLU A 452 -20.40 27.07 9.74
C GLU A 452 -21.76 27.32 10.42
N LYS A 453 -22.80 27.62 9.63
CA LYS A 453 -24.11 28.03 10.10
C LYS A 453 -25.13 26.88 10.21
N GLY A 454 -24.71 25.62 10.19
CA GLY A 454 -25.54 24.46 10.46
C GLY A 454 -26.17 24.45 11.86
N ASP A 455 -27.06 23.49 12.07
CA ASP A 455 -27.82 23.33 13.31
C ASP A 455 -26.98 22.65 14.40
N VAL A 456 -26.11 21.70 14.01
CA VAL A 456 -25.20 20.97 14.89
C VAL A 456 -23.77 20.94 14.33
N ALA A 457 -22.77 21.15 15.18
CA ALA A 457 -21.36 21.01 14.84
C ALA A 457 -20.69 19.91 15.67
N PHE A 458 -19.99 18.98 15.01
CA PHE A 458 -19.25 17.92 15.67
C PHE A 458 -17.76 18.28 15.77
N VAL A 459 -17.31 18.58 16.99
CA VAL A 459 -15.98 19.16 17.24
C VAL A 459 -15.35 18.60 18.53
N LYS A 460 -14.09 18.98 18.77
CA LYS A 460 -13.45 18.74 20.07
C LYS A 460 -14.02 19.69 21.11
N HIS A 461 -14.17 19.25 22.35
CA HIS A 461 -14.68 20.08 23.45
C HIS A 461 -13.99 21.46 23.60
N PRO A 462 -12.64 21.56 23.58
CA PRO A 462 -11.97 22.85 23.73
C PRO A 462 -12.30 23.88 22.64
N THR A 463 -12.81 23.44 21.49
CA THR A 463 -13.02 24.29 20.31
C THR A 463 -13.97 25.45 20.59
N VAL A 464 -15.07 25.23 21.32
CA VAL A 464 -16.01 26.32 21.64
C VAL A 464 -15.33 27.34 22.55
N LEU A 465 -14.69 26.87 23.62
CA LEU A 465 -14.03 27.73 24.61
C LEU A 465 -12.83 28.49 24.04
N GLN A 466 -12.21 28.01 22.96
CA GLN A 466 -11.10 28.67 22.26
C GLN A 466 -11.59 29.74 21.26
N ASN A 467 -12.83 29.66 20.80
CA ASN A 467 -13.37 30.52 19.74
C ASN A 467 -14.47 31.47 20.20
N THR A 468 -14.67 31.59 21.51
CA THR A 468 -15.67 32.45 22.13
C THR A 468 -15.02 33.34 23.18
N ASP A 469 -15.79 34.28 23.73
CA ASP A 469 -15.39 35.20 24.80
C ASP A 469 -14.15 36.03 24.45
N GLY A 470 -14.02 36.43 23.17
CA GLY A 470 -12.93 37.26 22.68
C GLY A 470 -11.58 36.56 22.49
N LYS A 471 -11.49 35.23 22.73
CA LYS A 471 -10.22 34.48 22.54
C LYS A 471 -9.82 34.30 21.08
N ASN A 472 -10.78 34.39 20.16
CA ASN A 472 -10.53 34.37 18.73
C ASN A 472 -10.75 35.79 18.14
N PRO A 473 -9.70 36.43 17.58
CA PRO A 473 -9.77 37.80 17.07
C PRO A 473 -10.47 37.94 15.72
N GLU A 474 -10.81 36.83 15.04
CA GLU A 474 -11.45 36.88 13.73
C GLU A 474 -12.88 37.45 13.79
N ALA A 475 -13.27 38.17 12.73
CA ALA A 475 -14.54 38.90 12.67
C ALA A 475 -15.78 38.03 12.90
N TRP A 476 -15.75 36.74 12.53
CA TRP A 476 -16.88 35.83 12.74
C TRP A 476 -17.05 35.35 14.18
N ALA A 477 -15.98 35.40 14.99
CA ALA A 477 -15.93 34.86 16.35
C ALA A 477 -15.86 35.93 17.44
N LYS A 478 -15.48 37.17 17.08
CA LYS A 478 -15.21 38.27 18.00
C LYS A 478 -16.30 38.51 19.06
N ASN A 479 -17.57 38.33 18.70
CA ASN A 479 -18.72 38.61 19.55
C ASN A 479 -19.43 37.35 20.05
N LEU A 480 -18.91 36.15 19.76
CA LEU A 480 -19.51 34.91 20.21
C LEU A 480 -19.19 34.69 21.68
N LYS A 481 -20.20 34.32 22.46
CA LYS A 481 -20.00 33.90 23.85
C LYS A 481 -20.21 32.41 23.99
N HIS A 482 -19.50 31.78 24.91
CA HIS A 482 -19.67 30.33 25.12
C HIS A 482 -21.10 29.98 25.60
N GLU A 483 -21.80 30.92 26.24
CA GLU A 483 -23.20 30.79 26.69
C GLU A 483 -24.22 30.71 25.53
N ASP A 484 -23.82 31.10 24.32
CA ASP A 484 -24.66 30.98 23.11
C ASP A 484 -24.77 29.53 22.62
N PHE A 485 -23.98 28.62 23.20
CA PHE A 485 -23.85 27.23 22.79
C PHE A 485 -24.21 26.25 23.91
N GLN A 486 -24.69 25.08 23.53
CA GLN A 486 -24.92 23.94 24.41
C GLN A 486 -24.41 22.65 23.77
N LEU A 487 -24.14 21.66 24.60
CA LEU A 487 -23.77 20.30 24.18
C LEU A 487 -25.04 19.43 24.10
N LEU A 488 -25.11 18.58 23.09
CA LEU A 488 -26.08 17.47 23.04
C LEU A 488 -25.46 16.22 23.68
N CYS A 489 -26.18 15.64 24.62
CA CYS A 489 -25.78 14.40 25.29
C CYS A 489 -26.51 13.21 24.64
N LEU A 490 -25.91 12.02 24.70
CA LEU A 490 -26.47 10.80 24.10
C LEU A 490 -27.79 10.37 24.74
N ASP A 491 -28.07 10.79 25.98
CA ASP A 491 -29.34 10.54 26.69
C ASP A 491 -30.49 11.47 26.23
N GLY A 492 -30.22 12.37 25.27
CA GLY A 492 -31.17 13.35 24.77
C GLY A 492 -31.21 14.66 25.56
N SER A 493 -30.48 14.76 26.67
CA SER A 493 -30.37 15.99 27.45
C SER A 493 -29.40 17.00 26.79
N ARG A 494 -29.42 18.24 27.30
CA ARG A 494 -28.53 19.32 26.88
C ARG A 494 -27.81 19.89 28.07
N LYS A 495 -26.52 20.17 27.93
CA LYS A 495 -25.71 20.76 29.00
C LYS A 495 -24.89 21.96 28.53
N PRO A 496 -24.49 22.86 29.44
CA PRO A 496 -23.52 23.91 29.15
C PRO A 496 -22.22 23.34 28.58
N VAL A 497 -21.53 24.12 27.73
CA VAL A 497 -20.26 23.71 27.13
C VAL A 497 -19.12 23.49 28.13
N THR A 498 -19.28 23.94 29.37
CA THR A 498 -18.35 23.70 30.48
C THR A 498 -18.49 22.29 31.07
N GLU A 499 -19.59 21.58 30.83
CA GLU A 499 -19.92 20.29 31.46
C GLU A 499 -19.60 19.06 30.59
N ALA A 500 -18.65 19.17 29.64
CA ALA A 500 -18.35 18.10 28.68
C ALA A 500 -17.92 16.78 29.33
N GLN A 501 -17.31 16.79 30.52
CA GLN A 501 -16.99 15.56 31.25
C GLN A 501 -18.24 14.70 31.50
N SER A 502 -19.41 15.32 31.69
CA SER A 502 -20.69 14.63 31.91
C SER A 502 -21.59 14.60 30.67
N CYS A 503 -21.20 15.29 29.60
CA CYS A 503 -21.95 15.37 28.34
C CYS A 503 -21.00 15.42 27.14
N HIS A 504 -20.66 14.24 26.62
CA HIS A 504 -19.82 14.05 25.44
C HIS A 504 -20.27 12.79 24.70
N LEU A 505 -19.83 12.64 23.45
CA LEU A 505 -20.11 11.45 22.64
C LEU A 505 -19.12 10.33 22.98
N ALA A 506 -17.83 10.65 23.03
CA ALA A 506 -16.77 9.73 23.39
C ALA A 506 -15.52 10.48 23.87
N ILE A 507 -14.66 9.79 24.62
CA ILE A 507 -13.28 10.19 24.84
C ILE A 507 -12.45 9.55 23.74
N VAL A 508 -11.66 10.34 23.03
CA VAL A 508 -10.78 9.83 21.98
C VAL A 508 -9.33 10.22 22.28
N PRO A 509 -8.35 9.40 21.87
CA PRO A 509 -6.95 9.75 22.04
C PRO A 509 -6.57 11.02 21.29
N SER A 510 -5.53 11.69 21.79
CA SER A 510 -4.97 12.88 21.17
C SER A 510 -4.43 12.60 19.76
N HIS A 511 -4.12 13.65 19.00
CA HIS A 511 -3.39 13.46 17.74
C HIS A 511 -1.99 12.91 18.04
N ALA A 512 -1.50 12.01 17.17
CA ALA A 512 -0.19 11.39 17.31
C ALA A 512 0.67 11.60 16.06
N VAL A 513 1.98 11.73 16.26
CA VAL A 513 2.95 11.65 15.17
C VAL A 513 3.18 10.17 14.87
N VAL A 514 2.87 9.76 13.64
CA VAL A 514 3.10 8.39 13.17
C VAL A 514 4.34 8.37 12.28
N SER A 515 5.19 7.37 12.47
CA SER A 515 6.35 7.13 11.63
C SER A 515 6.53 5.64 11.38
N ARG A 516 7.34 5.30 10.38
CA ARG A 516 7.74 3.91 10.16
C ARG A 516 8.59 3.41 11.32
N LYS A 517 8.56 2.09 11.54
CA LYS A 517 9.30 1.44 12.63
C LYS A 517 10.80 1.77 12.60
N ASP A 518 11.40 1.82 11.42
CA ASP A 518 12.83 2.14 11.21
C ASP A 518 13.20 3.59 11.53
N LYS A 519 12.23 4.51 11.58
CA LYS A 519 12.44 5.95 11.84
C LYS A 519 11.81 6.45 13.13
N ALA A 520 11.01 5.64 13.83
CA ALA A 520 10.27 6.06 15.01
C ALA A 520 11.17 6.66 16.10
N ASP A 521 12.29 6.01 16.43
CA ASP A 521 13.23 6.51 17.44
C ASP A 521 13.91 7.81 17.03
N PHE A 522 14.34 7.91 15.77
CA PHE A 522 14.96 9.11 15.21
C PHE A 522 13.99 10.29 15.21
N VAL A 523 12.76 10.10 14.72
CA VAL A 523 11.72 11.14 14.69
C VAL A 523 11.37 11.59 16.10
N ARG A 524 11.25 10.65 17.05
CA ARG A 524 11.00 10.99 18.46
C ARG A 524 12.12 11.86 19.04
N ARG A 525 13.38 11.47 18.85
CA ARG A 525 14.55 12.26 19.31
C ARG A 525 14.58 13.64 18.68
N MET A 526 14.42 13.72 17.35
CA MET A 526 14.37 14.97 16.61
C MET A 526 13.28 15.89 17.17
N LEU A 527 12.05 15.42 17.29
CA LEU A 527 10.92 16.22 17.76
C LEU A 527 11.06 16.66 19.22
N PHE A 528 11.63 15.82 20.08
CA PHE A 528 11.93 16.20 21.46
C PHE A 528 12.93 17.35 21.49
N ASN A 529 14.03 17.26 20.73
CA ASN A 529 14.99 18.36 20.63
C ASN A 529 14.34 19.63 20.03
N GLN A 530 13.51 19.51 19.00
CA GLN A 530 12.85 20.66 18.38
C GLN A 530 11.85 21.34 19.32
N GLN A 531 11.09 20.61 20.15
CA GLN A 531 10.16 21.24 21.09
C GLN A 531 10.86 21.87 22.30
N GLU A 532 12.08 21.45 22.68
CA GLU A 532 12.88 22.19 23.68
C GLU A 532 13.26 23.58 23.19
N LEU A 533 13.49 23.72 21.88
CA LEU A 533 13.82 25.01 21.28
C LEU A 533 12.57 25.82 20.99
N PHE A 534 11.56 25.22 20.35
CA PHE A 534 10.46 25.94 19.72
C PHE A 534 9.07 25.64 20.31
N GLY A 535 8.99 24.79 21.34
CA GLY A 535 7.75 24.47 22.05
C GLY A 535 7.25 25.64 22.91
N ARG A 536 6.10 25.46 23.58
CA ARG A 536 5.45 26.53 24.38
C ARG A 536 6.36 27.17 25.43
N ASN A 537 7.30 26.40 25.98
CA ASN A 537 8.28 26.83 26.97
C ASN A 537 9.72 26.76 26.41
N GLY A 538 9.86 26.77 25.09
CA GLY A 538 11.15 26.55 24.43
C GLY A 538 12.06 27.78 24.48
N PHE A 539 13.37 27.54 24.43
CA PHE A 539 14.41 28.57 24.53
C PHE A 539 14.36 29.59 23.39
N GLU A 540 13.95 29.16 22.20
CA GLU A 540 13.89 29.94 20.96
C GLU A 540 12.44 30.21 20.50
N TYR A 541 11.46 30.17 21.41
CA TYR A 541 10.04 30.38 21.10
C TYR A 541 9.75 31.70 20.35
N MET A 542 10.55 32.75 20.60
CA MET A 542 10.41 34.02 19.87
C MET A 542 10.85 33.93 18.41
N MET A 543 11.75 33.01 18.07
CA MET A 543 12.23 32.80 16.70
C MET A 543 11.24 31.96 15.90
N PHE A 544 10.71 30.89 16.51
CA PHE A 544 9.74 30.01 15.88
C PHE A 544 8.83 29.35 16.92
N GLN A 545 7.53 29.29 16.61
CA GLN A 545 6.50 28.76 17.51
C GLN A 545 5.94 27.47 16.93
N MET A 546 6.44 26.33 17.40
CA MET A 546 6.10 25.02 16.83
C MET A 546 4.62 24.64 16.95
N PHE A 547 3.96 25.09 18.02
CA PHE A 547 2.54 24.80 18.32
C PHE A 547 1.63 26.02 18.20
N LYS A 548 2.03 27.02 17.40
CA LYS A 548 1.20 28.18 17.12
C LYS A 548 1.38 28.59 15.66
N SER A 549 0.30 28.52 14.90
CA SER A 549 0.29 28.86 13.49
C SER A 549 -0.34 30.24 13.22
N PRO A 550 0.10 30.96 12.17
CA PRO A 550 -0.55 32.20 11.73
C PRO A 550 -1.93 31.94 11.10
N ALA A 551 -2.12 30.74 10.55
CA ALA A 551 -3.43 30.21 10.18
C ALA A 551 -3.98 29.38 11.35
N LYS A 552 -4.44 28.15 11.09
CA LYS A 552 -5.04 27.30 12.11
C LYS A 552 -4.56 25.85 11.96
N ASP A 553 -4.10 25.28 13.06
CA ASP A 553 -3.69 23.88 13.20
C ASP A 553 -2.70 23.41 12.10
N LEU A 554 -1.75 24.27 11.72
CA LEU A 554 -0.73 23.91 10.73
C LEU A 554 0.34 23.01 11.37
N LEU A 555 0.48 21.79 10.85
CA LEU A 555 1.31 20.68 11.35
C LEU A 555 0.85 20.11 12.70
N PHE A 556 0.70 20.95 13.71
CA PHE A 556 0.20 20.60 15.05
C PHE A 556 -1.05 21.40 15.37
N SER A 557 -1.87 20.84 16.28
CA SER A 557 -3.01 21.58 16.84
C SER A 557 -2.48 22.80 17.58
N ASP A 558 -3.06 23.98 17.37
CA ASP A 558 -2.57 25.20 18.03
C ASP A 558 -2.76 25.15 19.55
N ASP A 559 -3.55 24.22 20.08
CA ASP A 559 -3.71 23.98 21.52
C ASP A 559 -2.76 22.90 22.07
N THR A 560 -1.79 22.45 21.28
CA THR A 560 -0.77 21.50 21.74
C THR A 560 0.10 22.16 22.80
N GLU A 561 0.11 21.59 24.00
CA GLU A 561 1.00 22.00 25.10
C GLU A 561 2.43 21.50 24.83
N CYS A 562 2.56 20.22 24.50
CA CYS A 562 3.81 19.61 24.06
C CYS A 562 3.61 18.21 23.43
N LEU A 563 4.71 17.60 23.00
CA LEU A 563 4.76 16.20 22.55
C LEU A 563 5.22 15.29 23.70
N ALA A 564 4.36 14.35 24.08
CA ALA A 564 4.60 13.40 25.16
C ALA A 564 4.96 12.00 24.63
N ASN A 565 5.64 11.21 25.47
CA ASN A 565 6.01 9.84 25.16
C ASN A 565 4.78 8.91 25.19
N LEU A 566 4.74 7.93 24.28
CA LEU A 566 3.63 6.98 24.16
C LEU A 566 3.64 5.90 25.26
N GLN A 567 4.71 5.80 26.04
CA GLN A 567 4.89 4.76 27.06
C GLN A 567 4.71 3.36 26.45
N ASP A 568 3.74 2.57 26.92
CA ASP A 568 3.42 1.22 26.45
C ASP A 568 2.47 1.20 25.23
N ARG A 569 1.95 2.36 24.81
CA ARG A 569 0.97 2.53 23.72
C ARG A 569 1.63 2.71 22.35
N THR A 570 2.62 1.89 22.03
CA THR A 570 3.45 2.02 20.81
C THR A 570 2.81 1.47 19.54
N THR A 571 1.73 0.70 19.66
CA THR A 571 0.93 0.19 18.54
C THR A 571 -0.37 0.96 18.41
N TYR A 572 -0.92 1.11 17.19
CA TYR A 572 -2.18 1.83 17.00
C TYR A 572 -3.32 1.24 17.82
N GLN A 573 -3.37 -0.08 18.02
CA GLN A 573 -4.43 -0.71 18.81
C GLN A 573 -4.40 -0.26 20.28
N LYS A 574 -3.21 -0.32 20.90
CA LYS A 574 -3.00 0.15 22.28
C LYS A 574 -3.17 1.67 22.42
N TYR A 575 -2.81 2.44 21.39
CA TYR A 575 -2.98 3.89 21.39
C TYR A 575 -4.43 4.30 21.30
N LEU A 576 -5.16 3.72 20.35
CA LEU A 576 -6.57 4.01 20.09
C LEU A 576 -7.49 3.48 21.21
N GLY A 577 -7.15 2.33 21.77
CA GLY A 577 -7.96 1.66 22.79
C GLY A 577 -9.13 0.85 22.19
N PRO A 578 -9.64 -0.14 22.92
CA PRO A 578 -10.65 -1.06 22.42
C PRO A 578 -11.99 -0.37 22.11
N GLU A 579 -12.43 0.62 22.90
CA GLU A 579 -13.72 1.28 22.69
C GLU A 579 -13.75 2.04 21.36
N TYR A 580 -12.68 2.77 21.04
CA TYR A 580 -12.55 3.50 19.78
C TYR A 580 -12.47 2.56 18.58
N LEU A 581 -11.69 1.48 18.69
CA LEU A 581 -11.56 0.48 17.63
C LEU A 581 -12.89 -0.22 17.34
N GLN A 582 -13.67 -0.53 18.38
CA GLN A 582 -15.00 -1.12 18.23
C GLN A 582 -15.96 -0.15 17.55
N ALA A 583 -15.96 1.13 17.95
CA ALA A 583 -16.78 2.16 17.31
C ALA A 583 -16.46 2.29 15.81
N ILE A 584 -15.17 2.25 15.43
CA ILE A 584 -14.76 2.25 14.03
C ILE A 584 -15.10 0.94 13.32
N ALA A 585 -14.89 -0.22 13.95
CA ALA A 585 -15.15 -1.51 13.32
C ALA A 585 -16.58 -1.61 12.79
N ASN A 586 -17.55 -1.07 13.55
CA ASN A 586 -18.96 -1.06 13.16
C ASN A 586 -19.24 -0.21 11.93
N VAL A 587 -18.52 0.89 11.72
CA VAL A 587 -18.70 1.78 10.55
C VAL A 587 -17.65 1.58 9.47
N ARG A 588 -16.69 0.66 9.66
CA ARG A 588 -15.55 0.48 8.76
C ARG A 588 -15.98 0.17 7.32
N HIS A 589 -17.04 -0.62 7.16
CA HIS A 589 -17.60 -0.94 5.85
C HIS A 589 -18.30 0.25 5.18
N CYS A 590 -18.68 1.28 5.94
CA CYS A 590 -19.17 2.56 5.42
C CYS A 590 -18.06 3.55 5.09
N LEU A 591 -16.83 3.31 5.56
CA LEU A 591 -15.68 4.18 5.32
C LEU A 591 -14.92 3.71 4.08
N HIS A 592 -15.29 4.21 2.90
CA HIS A 592 -14.50 3.96 1.70
C HIS A 592 -13.21 4.79 1.72
N SER A 593 -12.08 4.10 1.77
CA SER A 593 -10.75 4.70 1.67
C SER A 593 -9.88 3.86 0.76
N GLU A 594 -9.63 4.38 -0.44
CA GLU A 594 -8.75 3.73 -1.42
C GLU A 594 -7.34 3.45 -0.86
N LEU A 595 -6.88 4.25 0.11
CA LEU A 595 -5.60 4.01 0.78
C LEU A 595 -5.68 2.80 1.72
N LEU A 596 -6.79 2.64 2.45
CA LEU A 596 -7.01 1.47 3.29
C LEU A 596 -7.10 0.20 2.44
N ASP A 597 -7.80 0.27 1.30
CA ASP A 597 -7.91 -0.83 0.35
C ASP A 597 -6.52 -1.21 -0.18
N ALA A 598 -5.70 -0.21 -0.55
CA ALA A 598 -4.31 -0.44 -0.94
C ALA A 598 -3.46 -1.07 0.19
N CYS A 599 -3.57 -0.58 1.43
CA CYS A 599 -2.79 -1.11 2.55
C CYS A 599 -3.19 -2.52 2.98
N THR A 600 -4.41 -2.96 2.67
CA THR A 600 -4.93 -4.29 3.06
C THR A 600 -4.85 -5.32 1.93
N PHE A 601 -4.55 -4.91 0.71
CA PHE A 601 -4.52 -5.76 -0.49
C PHE A 601 -3.67 -7.04 -0.37
N HIS A 602 -2.47 -6.95 0.23
CA HIS A 602 -1.59 -8.12 0.44
C HIS A 602 -1.82 -8.84 1.78
N GLY A 603 -2.65 -8.28 2.65
CA GLY A 603 -2.96 -8.79 3.99
C GLY A 603 -4.23 -9.62 4.06
N ASN A 604 -5.05 -9.59 3.01
CA ASN A 604 -6.19 -10.49 2.83
C ASN A 604 -5.75 -11.85 2.31
#